data_AF-A0A699T6Q3-F1
#
_entry.id   AF-A0A699T6Q3-F1
#
_cell.length_a   1.000
_cell.length_b   1.000
_cell.length_c   1.000
_cell.angle_alpha   90.00
_cell.angle_beta   90.00
_cell.angle_gamma   90.00
#
_symmetry.space_group_name_H-M   'P 1'
#
loop_
_entity.id
_entity.type
_entity.pdbx_description
1 polymer ?
#
loop_
_entity_poly.entity_id
_entity_poly.type
_entity_poly.pdbx_seq_one_letter_code
_entity_poly.pdbx_strand_id
1 'polypeptide(L)'
;DHVDRVFNIVSLFNILGVSQDAVLLRVLPFTVTGAAKRWVDRLTPGAVNTCDLLKKAFIQRYCPPSNTAKRLEDIYNFKQESDKSLYQA
;
A
#
# COMPACT_ATOMS: atom_id res chain seq x y z
N ASP A 1 -5.19 6.64 -9.02
CA ASP A 1 -6.44 5.90 -9.31
C ASP A 1 -7.00 5.16 -8.08
N HIS A 2 -6.39 4.09 -7.56
CA HIS A 2 -6.96 3.37 -6.41
C HIS A 2 -7.05 4.23 -5.14
N VAL A 3 -5.95 4.89 -4.77
CA VAL A 3 -5.86 5.74 -3.57
C VAL A 3 -6.90 6.86 -3.60
N ASP A 4 -7.07 7.51 -4.75
CA ASP A 4 -8.04 8.59 -4.94
C ASP A 4 -9.48 8.09 -4.76
N ARG A 5 -9.80 6.90 -5.27
CA ARG A 5 -11.12 6.26 -5.04
C ARG A 5 -11.37 5.99 -3.56
N VAL A 6 -10.35 5.51 -2.83
CA VAL A 6 -10.48 5.29 -1.38
C VAL A 6 -10.75 6.61 -0.66
N PHE A 7 -10.01 7.68 -0.98
CA PHE A 7 -10.24 8.99 -0.37
C PHE A 7 -11.62 9.56 -0.72
N ASN A 8 -12.08 9.38 -1.95
CA ASN A 8 -13.43 9.76 -2.35
C ASN A 8 -14.51 9.00 -1.58
N ILE A 9 -14.32 7.70 -1.31
CA ILE A 9 -15.25 6.94 -0.46
C ILE A 9 -15.22 7.48 0.97
N VAL A 10 -14.03 7.74 1.52
CA VAL A 10 -13.88 8.26 2.90
C VAL A 10 -14.54 9.64 3.05
N SER A 11 -14.44 10.51 2.04
CA SER A 11 -15.04 11.85 2.09
C SER A 11 -16.58 11.82 2.11
N LEU A 12 -17.22 10.74 1.66
CA LEU A 12 -18.68 10.55 1.77
C LEU A 12 -19.15 10.40 3.23
N PHE A 13 -18.27 10.05 4.16
CA PHE A 13 -18.60 9.81 5.56
C PHE A 13 -18.13 10.96 6.46
N ASN A 14 -18.32 12.22 6.04
CA ASN A 14 -17.98 13.40 6.83
C ASN A 14 -18.94 13.58 8.02
N ILE A 15 -18.79 12.73 9.03
CA ILE A 15 -19.62 12.66 10.23
C ILE A 15 -18.98 13.52 11.32
N LEU A 16 -19.75 14.43 11.91
CA LEU A 16 -19.31 15.26 13.03
C LEU A 16 -18.75 14.40 14.18
N GLY A 17 -17.54 14.74 14.63
CA GLY A 17 -16.87 14.03 15.73
C GLY A 17 -16.19 12.71 15.34
N VAL A 18 -16.24 12.30 14.06
CA VAL A 18 -15.52 11.13 13.56
C VAL A 18 -14.36 11.57 12.67
N SER A 19 -13.15 11.12 12.97
CA SER A 19 -11.99 11.43 12.11
C SER A 19 -12.05 10.63 10.80
N GLN A 20 -11.59 11.25 9.70
CA GLN A 20 -11.46 10.55 8.41
C GLN A 20 -10.54 9.33 8.51
N ASP A 21 -9.54 9.34 9.38
CA ASP A 21 -8.69 8.19 9.66
C ASP A 21 -9.48 7.00 10.24
N ALA A 22 -10.42 7.26 11.15
CA ALA A 22 -11.28 6.22 11.71
C ALA A 22 -12.25 5.63 10.68
N VAL A 23 -12.65 6.43 9.69
CA VAL A 23 -13.42 5.96 8.52
C VAL A 23 -12.53 5.15 7.60
N LEU A 24 -11.33 5.64 7.27
CA LEU A 24 -10.37 4.98 6.39
C LEU A 24 -10.00 3.59 6.91
N LEU A 25 -9.76 3.44 8.22
CA LEU A 25 -9.50 2.15 8.86
C LEU A 25 -10.64 1.13 8.64
N ARG A 26 -11.90 1.58 8.63
CA ARG A 26 -13.07 0.72 8.42
C ARG A 26 -13.34 0.43 6.95
N VAL A 27 -13.02 1.36 6.06
CA VAL A 27 -13.24 1.24 4.61
C VAL A 27 -12.16 0.39 3.95
N LEU A 28 -10.91 0.49 4.39
CA LEU A 28 -9.76 -0.14 3.74
C LEU A 28 -9.90 -1.66 3.52
N PRO A 29 -10.44 -2.48 4.45
CA PRO A 29 -10.69 -3.90 4.20
C PRO A 29 -11.55 -4.17 2.95
N PHE A 30 -12.43 -3.25 2.57
CA PHE A 30 -13.34 -3.41 1.41
C PHE A 30 -12.73 -2.92 0.10
N THR A 31 -11.68 -2.12 0.15
CA THR A 31 -11.05 -1.55 -1.05
C THR A 31 -9.91 -2.41 -1.57
N VAL A 32 -9.30 -3.23 -0.70
CA VAL A 32 -8.20 -4.13 -1.06
C VAL A 32 -8.69 -5.52 -1.46
N THR A 33 -7.94 -6.19 -2.34
CA THR A 33 -8.24 -7.55 -2.82
C THR A 33 -7.03 -8.48 -2.67
N GLY A 34 -7.22 -9.77 -2.96
CA GLY A 34 -6.12 -10.74 -3.04
C GLY A 34 -5.31 -10.90 -1.75
N ALA A 35 -3.98 -10.81 -1.87
CA ALA A 35 -3.07 -10.98 -0.73
C ALA A 35 -3.22 -9.88 0.33
N ALA A 36 -3.45 -8.64 -0.10
CA ALA A 36 -3.68 -7.51 0.79
C ALA A 36 -4.93 -7.73 1.66
N LYS A 37 -6.06 -8.18 1.05
CA LYS A 37 -7.28 -8.51 1.80
C LYS A 37 -7.04 -9.59 2.86
N ARG A 38 -6.40 -10.70 2.48
CA ARG A 38 -6.08 -11.79 3.41
C ARG A 38 -5.18 -11.33 4.56
N TRP A 39 -4.30 -10.37 4.32
CA TRP A 39 -3.45 -9.80 5.35
C TRP A 39 -4.24 -8.89 6.30
N VAL A 40 -5.06 -7.98 5.77
CA VAL A 40 -5.91 -7.10 6.58
C VAL A 40 -6.86 -7.92 7.46
N ASP A 41 -7.45 -8.99 6.94
CA ASP A 41 -8.37 -9.87 7.68
C ASP A 41 -7.71 -10.65 8.82
N ARG A 42 -6.37 -10.80 8.78
CA ARG A 42 -5.58 -11.47 9.81
C ARG A 42 -5.07 -10.52 10.89
N LEU A 43 -5.26 -9.20 10.73
CA LEU A 43 -4.86 -8.25 11.75
C LEU A 43 -5.75 -8.45 12.98
N THR A 44 -5.13 -8.62 14.14
CA THR A 44 -5.87 -8.73 15.40
C THR A 44 -6.65 -7.43 15.64
N PRO A 45 -7.96 -7.51 15.97
CA PRO A 45 -8.72 -6.33 16.36
C PRO A 45 -7.98 -5.54 17.46
N GLY A 46 -7.73 -4.26 17.22
CA GLY A 46 -7.03 -3.38 18.17
C GLY A 46 -5.50 -3.38 18.07
N ALA A 47 -4.85 -4.31 17.36
CA ALA A 47 -3.40 -4.26 17.13
C ALA A 47 -2.98 -3.11 16.21
N VAL A 48 -3.87 -2.73 15.29
CA VAL A 48 -3.72 -1.57 14.42
C VAL A 48 -4.93 -0.66 14.66
N ASN A 49 -4.77 0.24 15.61
CA ASN A 49 -5.85 1.14 16.06
C ASN A 49 -5.73 2.57 15.50
N THR A 50 -4.66 2.88 14.78
CA THR A 50 -4.48 4.16 14.08
C THR A 50 -4.20 3.95 12.61
N CYS A 51 -4.63 4.91 11.79
CA CYS A 51 -4.37 4.90 10.36
C CYS A 51 -2.86 4.91 10.07
N ASP A 52 -2.05 5.62 10.85
CA ASP A 52 -0.59 5.62 10.71
C ASP A 52 0.05 4.26 10.94
N LEU A 53 -0.39 3.51 11.96
CA LEU A 53 0.09 2.16 12.20
C LEU A 53 -0.28 1.23 11.04
N LEU A 54 -1.49 1.35 10.50
CA LEU A 54 -1.93 0.56 9.35
C LEU A 54 -1.08 0.84 8.11
N LYS A 55 -0.89 2.14 7.78
CA LYS A 55 -0.04 2.58 6.67
C LYS A 55 1.38 2.05 6.81
N LYS A 56 2.00 2.20 8.00
CA LYS A 56 3.35 1.70 8.27
C LYS A 56 3.45 0.19 8.09
N ALA A 57 2.53 -0.57 8.67
CA ALA A 57 2.53 -2.03 8.57
C ALA A 57 2.32 -2.51 7.12
N PHE A 58 1.44 -1.83 6.36
CA PHE A 58 1.20 -2.13 4.95
C PHE A 58 2.46 -1.88 4.11
N ILE A 59 3.10 -0.72 4.28
CA ILE A 59 4.35 -0.37 3.57
C ILE A 59 5.45 -1.36 3.91
N GLN A 60 5.66 -1.68 5.19
CA GLN A 60 6.68 -2.66 5.60
C GLN A 60 6.45 -4.04 4.97
N ARG A 61 5.18 -4.45 4.82
CA ARG A 61 4.83 -5.77 4.28
C ARG A 61 4.97 -5.85 2.75
N TYR A 62 4.49 -4.83 2.04
CA TYR A 62 4.34 -4.88 0.58
C TYR A 62 5.35 -4.02 -0.19
N CYS A 63 5.91 -2.99 0.46
CA CYS A 63 6.92 -2.09 -0.09
C CYS A 63 8.15 -2.02 0.84
N PRO A 64 8.76 -3.15 1.23
CA PRO A 64 9.87 -3.13 2.17
C PRO A 64 11.06 -2.35 1.58
N PRO A 65 11.78 -1.55 2.39
CA PRO A 65 12.92 -0.75 1.91
C PRO A 65 14.00 -1.57 1.21
N SER A 66 14.18 -2.83 1.60
CA SER A 66 15.12 -3.76 0.97
C SER A 66 14.78 -4.06 -0.50
N ASN A 67 13.50 -4.08 -0.87
CA ASN A 67 13.10 -4.24 -2.28
C ASN A 67 13.43 -2.99 -3.07
N THR A 68 13.26 -1.80 -2.49
CA THR A 68 13.64 -0.54 -3.14
C THR A 68 15.15 -0.46 -3.34
N ALA A 69 15.94 -0.82 -2.33
CA ALA A 69 17.39 -0.86 -2.42
C ALA A 69 17.89 -1.82 -3.50
N LYS A 70 17.36 -3.05 -3.54
CA LYS A 70 17.68 -4.03 -4.59
C LYS A 70 17.32 -3.52 -5.98
N ARG A 71 16.13 -2.95 -6.16
CA ARG A 71 15.74 -2.38 -7.47
C ARG A 71 16.65 -1.23 -7.90
N LEU A 72 17.12 -0.40 -6.96
CA LEU A 72 18.09 0.65 -7.26
C LEU A 72 19.45 0.05 -7.64
N GLU A 73 19.89 -0.99 -6.93
CA GLU A 73 21.10 -1.73 -7.28
C GLU A 73 21.02 -2.35 -8.68
N ASP A 74 19.88 -2.95 -9.04
CA ASP A 74 19.63 -3.49 -10.38
C ASP A 74 19.70 -2.39 -11.45
N ILE A 75 19.17 -1.19 -11.16
CA ILE A 75 19.26 -0.02 -12.06
C ILE A 75 20.70 0.47 -12.17
N TYR A 76 21.43 0.60 -11.06
CA TYR A 76 22.82 1.07 -11.07
C TYR A 76 23.78 0.12 -11.77
N ASN A 77 23.55 -1.19 -11.62
CA ASN A 77 24.37 -2.22 -12.24
C ASN A 77 23.84 -2.66 -13.61
N PHE A 78 22.81 -1.99 -14.12
CA PHE A 78 22.20 -2.33 -15.39
C PHE A 78 23.21 -2.24 -16.54
N LYS A 79 23.30 -3.32 -17.32
CA LYS A 79 24.04 -3.36 -18.58
C LYS A 79 23.12 -3.95 -19.64
N GLN A 80 22.95 -3.21 -20.73
CA GLN A 80 22.20 -3.69 -21.88
C GLN A 80 23.00 -4.81 -22.55
N GLU A 81 22.40 -6.01 -22.59
CA GLU A 81 22.98 -7.15 -23.30
C GLU A 81 23.03 -6.87 -24.80
N SER A 82 24.12 -7.30 -25.45
CA SER A 82 24.39 -7.00 -26.87
C SER A 82 23.32 -7.51 -27.85
N ASP A 83 22.51 -8.49 -27.44
CA ASP A 83 21.44 -9.12 -28.21
C ASP A 83 20.04 -8.54 -27.91
N LYS A 84 19.91 -7.62 -26.94
CA LYS A 84 18.64 -6.99 -26.56
C LYS A 84 18.57 -5.56 -27.07
N SER A 85 17.43 -5.23 -27.69
CA SER A 85 17.12 -3.82 -27.98
C SER A 85 16.86 -3.04 -26.69
N LEU A 86 17.02 -1.72 -26.72
CA LEU A 86 16.83 -0.83 -25.57
C LEU A 86 15.42 -0.94 -24.95
N TYR A 87 14.42 -1.33 -25.74
CA TYR A 87 13.03 -1.54 -25.30
C TYR A 87 12.79 -2.91 -24.64
N GLN A 88 13.71 -3.86 -24.84
CA GLN A 88 13.63 -5.24 -24.35
C GLN A 88 14.62 -5.53 -23.22
N ALA A 89 15.47 -4.55 -22.91
CA ALA A 89 16.51 -4.63 -21.90
C ALA A 89 15.94 -4.43 -20.49
#